data_AF-A0A925ND59-F1
#
_entry.id   AF-A0A925ND59-F1
#
_cell.length_a   1.000
_cell.length_b   1.000
_cell.length_c   1.000
_cell.angle_alpha   90.00
_cell.angle_beta   90.00
_cell.angle_gamma   90.00
#
_symmetry.space_group_name_H-M   'P 1'
#
loop_
_entity.id
_entity.type
_entity.pdbx_description
1 polymer ?
#
loop_
_entity_poly.entity_id
_entity_poly.type
_entity_poly.pdbx_seq_one_letter_code
_entity_poly.pdbx_strand_id
1 'polypeptide(L)'
;MKMTNRQKMGCCVALQAMLVFCPLSFAEAASTDAEKYAKPLRAATSEFERGNYEVAQNAFLKLVTKYPSSGELRTMLAKSYKRLGKMDEAKGEFRAAIQVDPNCSDAYYELGCLLEGDKEWVSAAVAFEKYLELKPDASQRKTVIDRIKFCRNQ
;
A
#
# COMPACT_ATOMS: atom_id res chain seq x y z
N MET A 1 -4.52 -46.72 -35.77
CA MET A 1 -5.58 -45.96 -35.09
C MET A 1 -5.50 -44.51 -35.57
N LYS A 2 -6.43 -44.10 -36.46
CA LYS A 2 -6.83 -42.74 -36.95
C LYS A 2 -5.70 -41.74 -37.33
N MET A 3 -5.44 -41.48 -38.63
CA MET A 3 -6.03 -40.43 -39.51
C MET A 3 -6.07 -39.02 -38.84
N THR A 4 -5.68 -37.87 -39.40
CA THR A 4 -5.24 -37.38 -40.73
C THR A 4 -4.95 -35.87 -40.59
N ASN A 5 -3.95 -35.36 -41.34
CA ASN A 5 -4.00 -34.15 -42.18
C ASN A 5 -4.77 -32.88 -41.71
N ARG A 6 -4.04 -31.76 -41.53
CA ARG A 6 -4.32 -30.51 -42.27
C ARG A 6 -3.15 -29.52 -42.23
N GLN A 7 -2.53 -29.34 -43.39
CA GLN A 7 -1.92 -28.08 -43.77
C GLN A 7 -2.97 -26.97 -43.89
N LYS A 8 -2.58 -25.74 -43.55
CA LYS A 8 -2.78 -24.46 -44.28
C LYS A 8 -2.19 -23.35 -43.40
N MET A 9 -1.05 -22.78 -43.77
CA MET A 9 -0.94 -21.56 -44.58
C MET A 9 -1.77 -20.40 -44.02
N GLY A 10 -1.07 -19.38 -43.54
CA GLY A 10 -1.68 -18.14 -43.07
C GLY A 10 -0.67 -17.15 -42.50
N CYS A 11 0.52 -17.02 -43.12
CA CYS A 11 1.29 -15.78 -43.00
C CYS A 11 0.51 -14.72 -43.80
N CYS A 12 -0.37 -13.98 -43.15
CA CYS A 12 -1.04 -12.82 -43.73
C CYS A 12 -0.66 -11.59 -42.91
N VAL A 13 0.18 -10.78 -43.53
CA VAL A 13 0.43 -9.39 -43.17
C VAL A 13 -0.87 -8.60 -43.35
N ALA A 14 -1.37 -8.01 -42.28
CA ALA A 14 -2.29 -6.87 -42.28
C ALA A 14 -2.16 -6.19 -40.90
N LEU A 15 -1.17 -5.31 -40.75
CA LEU A 15 -1.36 -3.86 -40.70
C LEU A 15 -2.65 -3.42 -39.99
N GLN A 16 -2.45 -2.64 -38.91
CA GLN A 16 -3.42 -1.88 -38.12
C GLN A 16 -4.12 -2.61 -36.97
N ALA A 17 -3.51 -2.55 -35.78
CA ALA A 17 -4.23 -2.30 -34.53
C ALA A 17 -3.24 -1.93 -33.43
N MET A 18 -3.41 -0.73 -32.89
CA MET A 18 -3.13 -0.33 -31.50
C MET A 18 -1.84 -0.88 -30.88
N LEU A 19 -0.83 0.00 -30.73
CA LEU A 19 0.11 -0.11 -29.62
C LEU A 19 -0.68 0.05 -28.31
N VAL A 20 -1.38 -1.00 -27.90
CA VAL A 20 -1.63 -1.27 -26.49
C VAL A 20 -0.26 -1.58 -25.93
N PHE A 21 0.43 -0.53 -25.46
CA PHE A 21 1.51 -0.70 -24.51
C PHE A 21 0.85 -1.26 -23.26
N CYS A 22 0.70 -2.58 -23.26
CA CYS A 22 0.11 -3.35 -22.20
C CYS A 22 1.06 -3.19 -21.02
N PRO A 23 0.73 -2.48 -19.92
CA PRO A 23 1.56 -2.54 -18.73
C PRO A 23 1.18 -3.82 -17.95
N LEU A 24 0.99 -4.94 -18.65
CA LEU A 24 0.92 -6.27 -18.06
C LEU A 24 2.36 -6.75 -17.85
N SER A 25 3.10 -6.03 -17.01
CA SER A 25 4.41 -6.48 -16.51
C SER A 25 4.78 -5.91 -15.14
N PHE A 26 3.93 -5.12 -14.48
CA PHE A 26 4.24 -4.63 -13.13
C PHE A 26 3.56 -5.41 -11.99
N ALA A 27 2.56 -6.26 -12.29
CA ALA A 27 1.82 -7.00 -11.27
C ALA A 27 2.52 -8.28 -10.79
N GLU A 28 3.48 -8.83 -11.56
CA GLU A 28 4.07 -10.15 -11.27
C GLU A 28 5.32 -10.10 -10.37
N ALA A 29 5.87 -8.92 -10.07
CA ALA A 29 7.10 -8.79 -9.27
C ALA A 29 6.89 -8.71 -7.75
N ALA A 30 5.68 -8.36 -7.29
CA ALA A 30 5.40 -8.11 -5.88
C ALA A 30 5.39 -9.39 -5.02
N SER A 31 5.08 -10.55 -5.61
CA SER A 31 4.95 -11.81 -4.87
C SER A 31 6.31 -12.39 -4.43
N THR A 32 7.38 -12.20 -5.21
CA THR A 32 8.71 -12.72 -4.87
C THR A 32 9.44 -11.90 -3.82
N ASP A 33 9.23 -10.58 -3.82
CA ASP A 33 9.88 -9.70 -2.83
C ASP A 33 9.24 -9.82 -1.45
N ALA A 34 7.92 -9.99 -1.39
CA ALA A 34 7.18 -10.17 -0.14
C ALA A 34 7.61 -11.44 0.63
N GLU A 35 7.84 -12.56 -0.07
CA GLU A 35 8.35 -13.78 0.56
C GLU A 35 9.73 -13.58 1.19
N LYS A 36 10.57 -12.76 0.56
CA LYS A 36 11.97 -12.54 0.96
C LYS A 36 12.10 -11.78 2.28
N TYR A 37 11.12 -10.95 2.63
CA TYR A 37 11.07 -10.26 3.92
C TYR A 37 9.96 -10.76 4.85
N ALA A 38 9.15 -11.76 4.46
CA ALA A 38 8.06 -12.28 5.29
C ALA A 38 8.53 -12.76 6.66
N LYS A 39 9.64 -13.51 6.73
CA LYS A 39 10.19 -14.00 8.01
C LYS A 39 10.63 -12.87 8.95
N PRO A 40 11.53 -11.95 8.54
CA PRO A 40 11.92 -10.84 9.41
C PRO A 40 10.78 -9.85 9.68
N LEU A 41 9.83 -9.68 8.75
CA LEU A 41 8.61 -8.88 8.97
C LEU A 41 7.78 -9.46 10.12
N ARG A 42 7.49 -10.76 10.11
CA ARG A 42 6.76 -11.41 11.22
C ARG A 42 7.45 -11.23 12.57
N ALA A 43 8.77 -11.33 12.61
CA ALA A 43 9.53 -11.10 13.85
C ALA A 43 9.40 -9.64 14.33
N ALA A 44 9.53 -8.67 13.43
CA ALA A 44 9.37 -7.25 13.75
C ALA A 44 7.93 -6.92 14.20
N THR A 45 6.93 -7.48 13.54
CA THR A 45 5.52 -7.34 13.93
C THR A 45 5.24 -7.95 15.30
N SER A 46 5.86 -9.09 15.63
CA SER A 46 5.73 -9.67 16.98
C SER A 46 6.27 -8.74 18.07
N GLU A 47 7.41 -8.09 17.83
CA GLU A 47 7.95 -7.09 18.76
C GLU A 47 7.05 -5.84 18.85
N PHE A 48 6.45 -5.43 17.73
CA PHE A 48 5.47 -4.35 17.70
C PHE A 48 4.23 -4.66 18.56
N GLU A 49 3.70 -5.88 18.44
CA GLU A 49 2.55 -6.35 19.22
C GLU A 49 2.86 -6.49 20.72
N ARG A 50 4.12 -6.80 21.06
CA ARG A 50 4.61 -6.83 22.46
C ARG A 50 4.77 -5.44 23.07
N GLY A 51 4.62 -4.38 22.28
CA GLY A 51 4.82 -3.00 22.71
C GLY A 51 6.28 -2.54 22.70
N ASN A 52 7.21 -3.36 22.20
CA ASN A 52 8.63 -3.00 22.07
C ASN A 52 8.83 -2.17 20.80
N TYR A 53 8.23 -0.97 20.77
CA TYR A 53 8.12 -0.17 19.56
C TYR A 53 9.48 0.32 19.03
N GLU A 54 10.46 0.57 19.89
CA GLU A 54 11.83 0.95 19.50
C GLU A 54 12.56 -0.21 18.80
N VAL A 55 12.37 -1.44 19.28
CA VAL A 55 12.96 -2.64 18.68
C VAL A 55 12.31 -2.90 17.32
N ALA A 56 10.97 -2.83 17.27
CA ALA A 56 10.20 -2.97 16.05
C ALA A 56 10.59 -1.91 15.00
N GLN A 57 10.69 -0.64 15.41
CA GLN A 57 11.12 0.46 14.56
C GLN A 57 12.47 0.15 13.90
N ASN A 58 13.47 -0.25 14.69
CA ASN A 58 14.81 -0.56 14.18
C ASN A 58 14.78 -1.76 13.22
N ALA A 59 13.94 -2.76 13.48
CA ALA A 59 13.77 -3.91 12.59
C ALA A 59 13.10 -3.50 11.26
N PHE A 60 12.02 -2.71 11.32
CA PHE A 60 11.36 -2.20 10.11
C PHE A 60 12.27 -1.27 9.31
N LEU A 61 13.07 -0.42 9.96
CA LEU A 61 14.02 0.45 9.29
C LEU A 61 15.02 -0.36 8.46
N LYS A 62 15.59 -1.44 9.02
CA LYS A 62 16.48 -2.36 8.30
C LYS A 62 15.80 -2.99 7.08
N LEU A 63 14.52 -3.32 7.21
CA LEU A 63 13.73 -3.89 6.11
C LEU A 63 13.47 -2.85 5.02
N VAL A 64 13.06 -1.63 5.37
CA VAL A 64 12.84 -0.54 4.41
C VAL A 64 14.12 -0.16 3.68
N THR A 65 15.28 -0.14 4.36
CA THR A 65 16.59 0.11 3.71
C THR A 65 16.92 -0.96 2.67
N LYS A 66 16.55 -2.22 2.92
CA LYS A 66 16.80 -3.33 2.00
C LYS A 66 15.75 -3.42 0.89
N TYR A 67 14.52 -3.01 1.17
CA TYR A 67 13.36 -3.10 0.28
C TYR A 67 12.61 -1.76 0.27
N PRO A 68 13.18 -0.72 -0.37
CA PRO A 68 12.61 0.62 -0.33
C PRO A 68 11.30 0.76 -1.10
N SER A 69 11.01 -0.19 -1.98
CA SER A 69 9.82 -0.24 -2.86
C SER A 69 8.61 -0.96 -2.25
N SER A 70 8.63 -1.27 -0.96
CA SER A 70 7.47 -1.88 -0.28
C SER A 70 6.68 -0.85 0.53
N GLY A 71 5.45 -0.57 0.11
CA GLY A 71 4.52 0.28 0.85
C GLY A 71 4.11 -0.31 2.21
N GLU A 72 3.98 -1.64 2.29
CA GLU A 72 3.66 -2.35 3.54
C GLU A 72 4.73 -2.13 4.61
N LEU A 73 6.02 -2.29 4.26
CA LEU A 73 7.12 -2.11 5.20
C LEU A 73 7.20 -0.67 5.72
N ARG A 74 7.01 0.31 4.83
CA ARG A 74 6.95 1.73 5.20
C ARG A 74 5.77 2.03 6.10
N THR A 75 4.61 1.43 5.84
CA THR A 75 3.42 1.55 6.68
C THR A 75 3.67 1.00 8.09
N MET A 76 4.36 -0.14 8.22
CA MET A 76 4.71 -0.70 9.53
C MET A 76 5.73 0.17 10.27
N LEU A 77 6.75 0.68 9.57
CA LEU A 77 7.70 1.63 10.15
C LEU A 77 6.98 2.90 10.65
N ALA A 78 6.06 3.45 9.85
CA ALA A 78 5.25 4.61 10.21
C ALA A 78 4.36 4.34 11.45
N LYS A 79 3.75 3.16 11.54
CA LYS A 79 2.99 2.73 12.73
C LYS A 79 3.88 2.66 13.97
N SER A 80 5.12 2.17 13.86
CA SER A 80 6.10 2.21 14.95
C SER A 80 6.43 3.64 15.39
N TYR A 81 6.72 4.54 14.45
CA TYR A 81 6.95 5.96 14.76
C TYR A 81 5.75 6.59 15.49
N LYS A 82 4.53 6.34 15.01
CA LYS A 82 3.30 6.83 15.64
C LYS A 82 3.16 6.35 17.09
N ARG A 83 3.46 5.07 17.38
CA ARG A 83 3.42 4.52 18.74
C ARG A 83 4.47 5.11 19.66
N LEU A 84 5.61 5.54 19.11
CA LEU A 84 6.69 6.23 19.81
C LEU A 84 6.44 7.73 20.00
N GLY A 85 5.29 8.27 19.57
CA GLY A 85 4.99 9.70 19.65
C GLY A 85 5.68 10.55 18.56
N LYS A 86 6.41 9.93 17.65
CA LYS A 86 7.15 10.57 16.55
C LYS A 86 6.22 10.82 15.36
N MET A 87 5.30 11.77 15.53
CA MET A 87 4.17 11.97 14.60
C MET A 87 4.60 12.49 13.24
N ASP A 88 5.63 13.35 13.17
CA ASP A 88 6.10 13.91 11.91
C ASP A 88 6.83 12.86 11.06
N GLU A 89 7.66 12.03 11.68
CA GLU A 89 8.30 10.90 11.00
C GLU A 89 7.26 9.87 10.54
N ALA A 90 6.23 9.61 11.35
CA ALA A 90 5.13 8.74 10.95
C ALA A 90 4.40 9.27 9.71
N LYS A 91 4.05 10.57 9.68
CA LYS A 91 3.45 11.21 8.49
C LYS A 91 4.36 11.10 7.26
N GLY A 92 5.66 11.32 7.44
CA GLY A 92 6.66 11.18 6.38
C GLY A 92 6.66 9.78 5.76
N GLU A 93 6.71 8.74 6.60
CA GLU A 93 6.71 7.35 6.12
C GLU A 93 5.36 6.92 5.54
N PHE A 94 4.22 7.38 6.07
CA PHE A 94 2.93 7.13 5.42
C PHE A 94 2.82 7.78 4.04
N ARG A 95 3.33 9.01 3.88
CA ARG A 95 3.41 9.69 2.57
C ARG A 95 4.34 8.93 1.61
N ALA A 96 5.47 8.42 2.09
CA ALA A 96 6.35 7.58 1.28
C ALA A 96 5.67 6.25 0.91
N ALA A 97 4.91 5.64 1.82
CA ALA A 97 4.18 4.40 1.56
C ALA A 97 3.17 4.57 0.42
N ILE A 98 2.36 5.63 0.41
CA ILE A 98 1.37 5.89 -0.65
C ILE A 98 2.01 6.27 -2.00
N GLN A 99 3.23 6.81 -2.01
CA GLN A 99 3.97 7.10 -3.24
C GLN A 99 4.47 5.82 -3.90
N VAL A 100 4.94 4.88 -3.08
CA VAL A 100 5.50 3.60 -3.52
C VAL A 100 4.39 2.60 -3.85
N ASP A 101 3.33 2.56 -3.04
CA ASP A 101 2.16 1.72 -3.24
C ASP A 101 0.87 2.57 -3.05
N PRO A 102 0.34 3.12 -4.15
CA PRO A 102 -0.91 3.88 -4.13
C PRO A 102 -2.15 3.06 -3.75
N ASN A 103 -2.03 1.73 -3.65
CA ASN A 103 -3.13 0.86 -3.24
C ASN A 103 -3.07 0.50 -1.75
N CYS A 104 -2.11 1.06 -1.01
CA CYS A 104 -1.98 0.82 0.43
C CYS A 104 -3.05 1.57 1.23
N SER A 105 -4.26 0.99 1.32
CA SER A 105 -5.40 1.58 2.03
C SER A 105 -5.06 1.96 3.47
N ASP A 106 -4.29 1.11 4.16
CA ASP A 106 -3.98 1.29 5.57
C ASP A 106 -3.14 2.56 5.80
N ALA A 107 -2.23 2.88 4.86
CA ALA A 107 -1.46 4.12 4.91
C ALA A 107 -2.36 5.36 4.77
N TYR A 108 -3.35 5.33 3.87
CA TYR A 108 -4.32 6.43 3.72
C TYR A 108 -5.15 6.65 4.98
N TYR A 109 -5.65 5.57 5.60
CA TYR A 109 -6.43 5.69 6.83
C TYR A 109 -5.59 6.28 7.97
N GLU A 110 -4.39 5.75 8.19
CA GLU A 110 -3.52 6.20 9.28
C GLU A 110 -3.02 7.64 9.07
N LEU A 111 -2.69 8.01 7.83
CA LEU A 111 -2.34 9.39 7.47
C LEU A 111 -3.52 10.33 7.71
N GLY A 112 -4.74 9.96 7.29
CA GLY A 112 -5.95 10.74 7.57
C GLY A 112 -6.15 10.97 9.07
N CYS A 113 -5.88 9.96 9.90
CA CYS A 113 -5.97 10.11 11.36
C CYS A 113 -4.97 11.11 11.92
N LEU A 114 -3.73 11.10 11.42
CA LEU A 114 -2.70 12.04 11.86
C LEU A 114 -3.02 13.47 11.41
N LEU A 115 -3.44 13.63 10.16
CA LEU A 115 -3.83 14.93 9.58
C LEU A 115 -5.04 15.53 10.30
N GLU A 116 -6.03 14.72 10.67
CA GLU A 116 -7.16 15.17 11.49
C GLU A 116 -6.69 15.65 12.87
N GLY A 117 -5.74 14.96 13.49
CA GLY A 117 -5.13 15.39 14.75
C GLY A 117 -4.39 16.73 14.63
N ASP A 118 -3.75 16.96 13.48
CA ASP A 118 -3.07 18.21 13.13
C ASP A 118 -4.03 19.32 12.66
N LYS A 119 -5.33 19.05 12.61
CA LYS A 119 -6.38 19.95 12.09
C LYS A 119 -6.22 20.30 10.61
N GLU A 120 -5.49 19.49 9.85
CA GLU A 120 -5.41 19.57 8.39
C GLU A 120 -6.66 18.92 7.77
N TRP A 121 -7.82 19.51 8.01
CA TRP A 121 -9.12 18.89 7.75
C TRP A 121 -9.33 18.50 6.28
N VAL A 122 -8.96 19.38 5.36
CA VAL A 122 -9.10 19.13 3.91
C VAL A 122 -8.26 17.93 3.49
N SER A 123 -6.99 17.90 3.89
CA SER A 123 -6.07 16.79 3.59
C SER A 123 -6.53 15.47 4.23
N ALA A 124 -7.06 15.53 5.46
CA ALA A 124 -7.59 14.37 6.17
C ALA A 124 -8.81 13.77 5.46
N ALA A 125 -9.75 14.61 5.02
CA ALA A 125 -10.93 14.17 4.27
C ALA A 125 -10.53 13.44 2.98
N VAL A 126 -9.59 14.01 2.21
CA VAL A 126 -9.08 13.39 0.96
C VAL A 126 -8.42 12.03 1.24
N ALA A 127 -7.63 11.91 2.31
CA ALA A 127 -7.00 10.65 2.68
C ALA A 127 -8.04 9.57 3.06
N PHE A 128 -9.06 9.94 3.84
CA PHE A 128 -10.15 9.03 4.19
C PHE A 128 -11.01 8.62 2.99
N GLU A 129 -11.25 9.52 2.05
CA GLU A 129 -11.94 9.21 0.80
C GLU A 129 -11.17 8.16 0.00
N LYS A 130 -9.85 8.33 -0.14
CA LYS A 130 -8.98 7.33 -0.78
C LYS A 130 -9.00 5.98 -0.07
N TYR A 131 -9.03 5.98 1.27
CA TYR A 131 -9.20 4.73 2.01
C TYR A 131 -10.52 4.01 1.65
N LEU A 132 -11.63 4.75 1.54
CA LEU A 132 -12.94 4.17 1.19
C LEU A 132 -13.06 3.76 -0.28
N GLU A 133 -12.35 4.43 -1.19
CA GLU A 133 -12.22 4.00 -2.58
C GLU A 133 -11.54 2.63 -2.67
N LEU A 134 -10.46 2.43 -1.89
CA LEU A 134 -9.68 1.18 -1.89
C LEU A 134 -10.37 0.05 -1.10
N LYS A 135 -11.05 0.38 0.00
CA LYS A 135 -11.76 -0.58 0.85
C LYS A 135 -13.22 -0.13 1.07
N PRO A 136 -14.10 -0.28 0.07
CA PRO A 136 -15.50 0.11 0.19
C PRO A 136 -16.24 -0.70 1.25
N ASP A 137 -15.86 -1.96 1.48
CA ASP A 137 -16.54 -2.86 2.43
C ASP A 137 -15.84 -2.95 3.80
N ALA A 138 -15.03 -1.94 4.15
CA ALA A 138 -14.38 -1.88 5.45
C ALA A 138 -15.42 -1.88 6.60
N SER A 139 -15.17 -2.66 7.65
CA SER A 139 -16.02 -2.69 8.86
C SER A 139 -16.18 -1.30 9.50
N GLN A 140 -15.13 -0.48 9.42
CA GLN A 140 -15.09 0.89 9.92
C GLN A 140 -15.60 1.94 8.91
N ARG A 141 -16.20 1.54 7.77
CA ARG A 141 -16.68 2.45 6.72
C ARG A 141 -17.54 3.58 7.28
N LYS A 142 -18.51 3.26 8.13
CA LYS A 142 -19.42 4.26 8.70
C LYS A 142 -18.65 5.32 9.51
N THR A 143 -17.75 4.87 10.38
CA THR A 143 -16.87 5.76 11.16
C THR A 143 -16.04 6.67 10.27
N VAL A 144 -15.49 6.14 9.17
CA VAL A 144 -14.70 6.95 8.23
C VAL A 144 -15.57 7.98 7.51
N ILE A 145 -16.79 7.62 7.09
CA ILE A 145 -17.73 8.57 6.49
C ILE A 145 -18.05 9.72 7.44
N ASP A 146 -18.29 9.42 8.73
CA ASP A 146 -18.57 10.43 9.74
C ASP A 146 -17.37 11.35 9.95
N ARG A 147 -16.14 10.83 9.94
CA ARG A 147 -14.90 11.61 10.00
C ARG A 147 -14.69 12.49 8.76
N ILE A 148 -15.00 11.99 7.56
CA ILE A 148 -14.96 12.79 6.33
C ILE A 148 -15.93 13.97 6.42
N LYS A 149 -17.17 13.72 6.85
CA LYS A 149 -18.18 14.79 7.04
C LYS A 149 -17.73 15.80 8.08
N PHE A 150 -17.17 15.33 9.20
CA PHE A 150 -16.64 16.20 10.25
C PHE A 150 -15.53 17.09 9.68
N CYS A 151 -14.53 16.51 9.01
CA CYS A 151 -13.41 17.26 8.43
C CYS A 151 -13.87 18.27 7.36
N ARG A 152 -14.89 17.96 6.56
CA ARG A 152 -15.44 18.89 5.55
C ARG A 152 -16.21 20.07 6.16
N ASN A 153 -16.63 19.96 7.42
CA ASN A 153 -17.42 20.96 8.12
C ASN A 153 -16.58 21.88 9.03
N GLN A 154 -15.26 21.69 9.09
CA GLN A 154 -14.32 22.54 9.82
C GLN A 154 -13.68 23.56 8.88
#